data_AF-A0A7V9ERA5-F1
#
_entry.id   AF-A0A7V9ERA5-F1
#
_cell.length_a   1.000
_cell.length_b   1.000
_cell.length_c   1.000
_cell.angle_alpha   90.00
_cell.angle_beta   90.00
_cell.angle_gamma   90.00
#
_symmetry.space_group_name_H-M   'P 1'
#
loop_
_entity.id
_entity.type
_entity.pdbx_description
1 polymer ?
#
loop_
_entity_poly.entity_id
_entity_poly.type
_entity_poly.pdbx_seq_one_letter_code
_entity_poly.pdbx_strand_id
1 'polypeptide(L)'
;MEPPSVEASYKAREVESALDLYFYRKVGYRLALLFAKLHMTPAQVTWCGAALGIAAGHFYFYPDLKWNLLGMLLHVLSNAFDNADGQLARLTKQGSRSGRALDGLADNLVFISVYAHLC
;
A
#
# COMPACT_ATOMS: atom_id res chain seq x y z
N MET A 1 -28.86 21.65 -28.90
CA MET A 1 -28.33 20.95 -27.73
C MET A 1 -27.19 20.09 -28.23
N GLU A 2 -25.95 20.53 -28.00
CA GLU A 2 -24.75 19.79 -28.39
C GLU A 2 -24.58 18.57 -27.47
N PRO A 3 -24.16 17.39 -27.99
CA PRO A 3 -23.93 16.21 -27.16
C PRO A 3 -22.75 16.46 -26.21
N PRO A 4 -22.77 15.93 -24.98
CA PRO A 4 -21.66 16.09 -24.04
C PRO A 4 -20.37 15.54 -24.66
N SER A 5 -19.34 16.39 -24.78
CA SER A 5 -18.07 16.00 -25.39
C SER A 5 -17.36 14.93 -24.56
N VAL A 6 -16.64 14.03 -25.24
CA VAL A 6 -15.83 12.95 -24.63
C VAL A 6 -14.84 13.48 -23.60
N GLU A 7 -14.53 14.78 -23.65
CA GLU A 7 -13.62 15.46 -22.73
C GLU A 7 -14.11 15.45 -21.28
N ALA A 8 -15.42 15.43 -21.04
CA ALA A 8 -16.00 15.29 -19.71
C ALA A 8 -15.88 13.86 -19.12
N SER A 9 -15.43 12.89 -19.93
CA SER A 9 -15.15 11.51 -19.51
C SER A 9 -13.69 11.27 -19.11
N TYR A 10 -12.80 12.25 -19.30
CA TYR A 10 -11.42 12.15 -18.81
C TYR A 10 -11.39 12.32 -17.30
N LYS A 11 -11.58 11.20 -16.62
CA LYS A 11 -11.31 11.00 -15.20
C LYS A 11 -9.83 11.27 -14.93
N ALA A 12 -9.50 12.47 -14.47
CA ALA A 12 -8.29 12.88 -13.73
C ALA A 12 -7.04 11.97 -13.89
N ARG A 13 -6.59 11.73 -15.14
CA ARG A 13 -5.53 10.76 -15.48
C ARG A 13 -4.15 11.40 -15.65
N GLU A 14 -3.95 12.61 -15.14
CA GLU A 14 -2.69 13.36 -15.31
C GLU A 14 -2.01 13.77 -14.00
N VAL A 15 -2.53 13.39 -12.82
CA VAL A 15 -1.91 13.71 -11.52
C VAL A 15 -1.70 12.47 -10.62
N GLU A 16 -1.92 11.25 -11.09
CA GLU A 16 -1.29 10.06 -10.48
C GLU A 16 0.13 9.97 -11.02
N SER A 17 0.99 10.73 -10.36
CA SER A 17 2.33 11.11 -10.77
C SER A 17 3.16 9.92 -11.27
N ALA A 18 3.81 10.06 -12.43
CA ALA A 18 4.94 9.22 -12.80
C ALA A 18 6.02 9.18 -11.68
N LEU A 19 6.03 10.19 -10.80
CA LEU A 19 6.74 10.23 -9.54
C LEU A 19 6.28 9.15 -8.54
N ASP A 20 4.99 8.94 -8.31
CA ASP A 20 4.52 7.85 -7.43
C ASP A 20 4.90 6.49 -7.99
N LEU A 21 4.61 6.24 -9.27
CA LEU A 21 4.93 4.96 -9.91
C LEU A 21 6.43 4.68 -9.97
N TYR A 22 7.27 5.69 -10.19
CA TYR A 22 8.72 5.48 -10.30
C TYR A 22 9.42 5.48 -8.94
N PHE A 23 8.95 6.30 -8.00
CA PHE A 23 9.52 6.41 -6.65
C PHE A 23 9.09 5.22 -5.79
N TYR A 24 7.79 4.89 -5.71
CA TYR A 24 7.34 3.71 -4.97
C TYR A 24 7.90 2.42 -5.53
N ARG A 25 8.00 2.30 -6.86
CA ARG A 25 8.52 1.07 -7.46
C ARG A 25 10.03 0.92 -7.23
N LYS A 26 10.81 2.01 -7.23
CA LYS A 26 12.23 1.97 -6.85
C LYS A 26 12.43 1.76 -5.35
N VAL A 27 11.65 2.41 -4.51
CA VAL A 27 11.72 2.27 -3.05
C VAL A 27 11.29 0.86 -2.64
N GLY A 28 10.15 0.39 -3.15
CA GLY A 28 9.65 -0.97 -2.98
C GLY A 28 10.63 -2.03 -3.48
N TYR A 29 11.31 -1.80 -4.62
CA TYR A 29 12.34 -2.72 -5.11
C TYR A 29 13.60 -2.73 -4.22
N ARG A 30 14.04 -1.57 -3.72
CA ARG A 30 15.14 -1.48 -2.76
C ARG A 30 14.80 -2.16 -1.43
N LEU A 31 13.57 -1.97 -0.95
CA LEU A 31 13.04 -2.65 0.23
C LEU A 31 12.97 -4.16 -0.01
N ALA A 32 12.46 -4.61 -1.14
CA ALA A 32 12.43 -6.02 -1.52
C ALA A 32 13.85 -6.63 -1.56
N LEU A 33 14.84 -5.91 -2.10
CA LEU A 33 16.25 -6.32 -2.06
C LEU A 33 16.81 -6.39 -0.64
N LEU A 34 16.43 -5.45 0.23
CA LEU A 34 16.83 -5.43 1.63
C LEU A 34 16.21 -6.60 2.40
N PHE A 35 14.91 -6.86 2.22
CA PHE A 35 14.22 -8.01 2.79
C PHE A 35 14.76 -9.34 2.27
N ALA A 36 15.13 -9.42 0.98
CA ALA A 36 15.81 -10.56 0.41
C ALA A 36 17.17 -10.80 1.08
N LYS A 37 17.95 -9.74 1.34
CA LYS A 37 19.22 -9.81 2.07
C LYS A 37 19.04 -10.19 3.54
N LEU A 38 17.94 -9.78 4.17
CA LEU A 38 17.57 -10.15 5.53
C LEU A 38 16.96 -11.56 5.64
N HIS A 39 16.88 -12.31 4.53
CA HIS A 39 16.24 -13.63 4.47
C HIS A 39 14.79 -13.63 4.98
N MET A 40 14.09 -12.50 4.87
CA MET A 40 12.69 -12.40 5.25
C MET A 40 11.81 -13.08 4.20
N THR A 41 10.74 -13.73 4.67
CA THR A 41 9.74 -14.34 3.80
C THR A 41 8.72 -13.29 3.33
N PRO A 42 8.11 -13.45 2.14
CA PRO A 42 7.07 -12.53 1.67
C PRO A 42 5.95 -12.33 2.70
N ALA A 43 5.50 -13.41 3.34
CA ALA A 43 4.45 -13.35 4.36
C ALA A 43 4.82 -12.48 5.58
N GLN A 44 6.10 -12.45 5.99
CA GLN A 44 6.53 -11.55 7.07
C GLN A 44 6.45 -10.09 6.65
N VAL A 45 6.79 -9.79 5.39
CA VAL A 45 6.70 -8.43 4.85
C VAL A 45 5.23 -7.99 4.75
N THR A 46 4.33 -8.88 4.31
CA THR A 46 2.88 -8.64 4.30
C THR A 46 2.34 -8.31 5.69
N TRP A 47 2.71 -9.08 6.73
CA TRP A 47 2.30 -8.79 8.10
C TRP A 47 2.85 -7.46 8.63
N CYS A 48 4.07 -7.10 8.27
CA CYS A 48 4.63 -5.78 8.59
C CYS A 48 3.84 -4.65 7.92
N GLY A 49 3.48 -4.81 6.64
CA GLY A 49 2.62 -3.88 5.92
C GLY A 49 1.25 -3.73 6.61
N ALA A 50 0.59 -4.84 6.90
CA ALA A 50 -0.70 -4.86 7.61
C ALA A 50 -0.65 -4.10 8.95
N ALA A 51 0.41 -4.31 9.74
CA ALA A 51 0.59 -3.61 11.01
C ALA A 51 0.74 -2.09 10.82
N LEU A 52 1.46 -1.65 9.78
CA LEU A 52 1.59 -0.23 9.44
C LEU A 52 0.25 0.36 8.98
N GLY A 53 -0.52 -0.36 8.17
CA GLY A 53 -1.85 0.08 7.73
C GLY A 53 -2.86 0.18 8.88
N ILE A 54 -2.84 -0.75 9.83
CA ILE A 54 -3.67 -0.67 11.06
C ILE A 54 -3.24 0.52 11.92
N ALA A 55 -1.94 0.73 12.09
CA ALA A 55 -1.44 1.90 12.81
C ALA A 55 -1.88 3.20 12.12
N ALA A 56 -1.83 3.26 10.78
CA ALA A 56 -2.32 4.39 10.00
C ALA A 56 -3.82 4.67 10.27
N GLY A 57 -4.65 3.63 10.27
CA GLY A 57 -6.07 3.72 10.66
C GLY A 57 -6.25 4.34 12.05
N HIS A 58 -5.47 3.88 13.03
CA HIS A 58 -5.51 4.44 14.38
C HIS A 58 -5.14 5.93 14.43
N PHE A 59 -4.16 6.38 13.62
CA PHE A 59 -3.78 7.78 13.57
C PHE A 59 -4.83 8.68 12.91
N TYR A 60 -5.67 8.14 12.03
CA TYR A 60 -6.80 8.87 11.43
C TYR A 60 -7.94 9.16 12.41
N PHE A 61 -8.01 8.43 13.52
CA PHE A 61 -8.98 8.71 14.58
C PHE A 61 -8.78 10.08 15.24
N TYR A 62 -7.54 10.58 15.27
CA TYR A 62 -7.24 11.83 15.94
C TYR A 62 -7.59 13.02 15.04
N PRO A 63 -8.36 14.02 15.52
CA PRO A 63 -8.77 15.18 14.71
C PRO A 63 -7.64 16.16 14.39
N ASP A 64 -6.43 15.95 14.94
CA ASP A 64 -5.27 16.80 14.63
C ASP A 64 -4.69 16.51 13.25
N LEU A 65 -4.38 17.58 12.51
CA LEU A 65 -3.74 17.50 11.19
C LEU A 65 -2.38 16.77 11.25
N LYS A 66 -1.63 16.89 12.35
CA LYS A 66 -0.32 16.23 12.52
C LYS A 66 -0.44 14.71 12.56
N TRP A 67 -1.44 14.20 13.29
CA TRP A 67 -1.67 12.76 13.39
C TRP A 67 -2.23 12.20 12.08
N ASN A 68 -3.11 12.94 11.40
CA ASN A 68 -3.57 12.58 10.06
C ASN A 68 -2.44 12.51 9.02
N LEU A 69 -1.48 13.45 9.05
CA LEU A 69 -0.29 13.40 8.19
C LEU A 69 0.60 12.19 8.50
N LEU A 70 0.74 11.82 9.77
CA LEU A 70 1.47 10.61 10.16
C LEU A 70 0.73 9.35 9.71
N GLY A 71 -0.60 9.32 9.83
CA GLY A 71 -1.46 8.25 9.31
C GLY A 71 -1.31 8.09 7.80
N MET A 72 -1.32 9.19 7.04
CA MET A 72 -1.04 9.17 5.60
C MET A 72 0.34 8.60 5.29
N LEU A 73 1.39 9.04 5.99
CA LEU A 73 2.74 8.52 5.78
C LEU A 73 2.84 7.01 6.07
N LEU A 74 2.20 6.53 7.13
CA LEU A 74 2.16 5.11 7.48
C LEU A 74 1.38 4.29 6.46
N HIS A 75 0.27 4.82 5.94
CA HIS A 75 -0.52 4.17 4.91
C HIS A 75 0.26 4.06 3.59
N VAL A 76 0.96 5.12 3.22
CA VAL A 76 1.94 5.14 2.13
C VAL A 76 3.00 4.04 2.32
N LEU A 77 3.58 3.93 3.52
CA LEU A 77 4.55 2.89 3.82
C LEU A 77 3.95 1.48 3.73
N SER A 78 2.71 1.28 4.20
CA SER A 78 1.98 0.01 4.06
C SER A 78 1.89 -0.41 2.59
N ASN A 79 1.48 0.50 1.70
CA ASN A 79 1.41 0.24 0.26
C ASN A 79 2.79 -0.04 -0.37
N ALA A 80 3.85 0.58 0.15
CA ALA A 80 5.21 0.30 -0.31
C ALA A 80 5.67 -1.11 0.12
N PHE A 81 5.24 -1.59 1.30
CA PHE A 81 5.54 -2.92 1.81
C PHE A 81 4.81 -4.01 1.03
N ASP A 82 3.54 -3.81 0.72
CA ASP A 82 2.75 -4.70 -0.16
C ASP A 82 3.43 -4.86 -1.54
N ASN A 83 3.77 -3.73 -2.18
CA ASN A 83 4.53 -3.76 -3.43
C ASN A 83 5.90 -4.46 -3.30
N ALA A 84 6.56 -4.34 -2.14
CA ALA A 84 7.84 -4.98 -1.89
C ALA A 84 7.71 -6.49 -1.67
N ASP A 85 6.66 -6.96 -0.99
CA ASP A 85 6.41 -8.38 -0.76
C ASP A 85 6.11 -9.10 -2.07
N GLY A 86 5.35 -8.47 -2.98
CA GLY A 86 4.97 -9.05 -4.26
C GLY A 86 6.18 -9.14 -5.19
N GLN A 87 7.07 -8.15 -5.12
CA GLN A 87 8.35 -8.18 -5.82
C GLN A 87 9.30 -9.22 -5.21
N LEU A 88 9.37 -9.31 -3.88
CA LEU A 88 10.18 -10.29 -3.16
C LEU A 88 9.72 -11.73 -3.46
N ALA A 89 8.42 -11.98 -3.51
CA ALA A 89 7.85 -13.28 -3.85
C ALA A 89 8.21 -13.72 -5.29
N ARG A 90 8.27 -12.77 -6.23
CA ARG A 90 8.73 -13.01 -7.61
C ARG A 90 10.23 -13.27 -7.66
N LEU A 91 11.03 -12.50 -6.91
CA LEU A 91 12.49 -12.63 -6.87
C LEU A 91 12.94 -13.94 -6.20
N THR A 92 12.30 -14.31 -5.09
CA THR A 92 12.63 -15.53 -4.32
C THR A 92 11.95 -16.79 -4.87
N LYS A 93 11.07 -16.66 -5.87
CA LYS A 93 10.17 -17.71 -6.37
C LYS A 93 9.31 -18.37 -5.27
N GLN A 94 9.13 -17.71 -4.14
CA GLN A 94 8.30 -18.18 -3.02
C GLN A 94 6.83 -17.75 -3.14
N GLY A 95 6.40 -17.30 -4.32
CA GLY A 95 5.00 -16.95 -4.58
C GLY A 95 4.07 -18.15 -4.42
N SER A 96 3.39 -18.25 -3.28
CA SER A 96 2.43 -19.31 -2.99
C SER A 96 0.98 -18.82 -3.12
N ARG A 97 0.05 -19.75 -3.38
CA ARG A 97 -1.40 -19.44 -3.39
C ARG A 97 -1.86 -18.96 -2.00
N SER A 98 -1.23 -19.48 -0.94
CA SER A 98 -1.46 -19.09 0.45
C SER A 98 -0.99 -17.66 0.74
N GLY A 99 0.15 -17.24 0.16
CA GLY A 99 0.66 -15.87 0.26
C GLY A 99 -0.31 -14.84 -0.32
N ARG A 100 -0.90 -15.13 -1.49
CA ARG A 100 -1.95 -14.27 -2.07
C ARG A 100 -3.22 -14.20 -1.23
N ALA A 101 -3.57 -15.27 -0.51
CA ALA A 101 -4.72 -15.25 0.39
C ALA A 101 -4.42 -14.43 1.66
N LEU A 102 -3.19 -14.52 2.18
CA LEU A 102 -2.73 -13.70 3.31
C LEU A 102 -2.69 -12.22 2.96
N ASP A 103 -2.24 -11.88 1.75
CA ASP A 103 -2.22 -10.53 1.21
C ASP A 103 -3.62 -9.89 1.20
N GLY A 104 -4.60 -10.59 0.62
CA GLY A 104 -5.99 -10.14 0.68
C GLY A 104 -6.59 -10.09 2.09
N LEU A 105 -6.07 -10.87 3.05
CA LEU A 105 -6.52 -10.84 4.44
C LEU A 105 -5.93 -9.64 5.19
N ALA A 106 -4.66 -9.32 4.93
CA ALA A 106 -3.99 -8.13 5.42
C ALA A 106 -4.68 -6.85 4.93
N ASP A 107 -4.99 -6.78 3.64
CA ASP A 107 -5.72 -5.65 3.05
C ASP A 107 -7.09 -5.44 3.71
N ASN A 108 -7.84 -6.52 3.93
CA ASN A 108 -9.13 -6.43 4.63
C ASN A 108 -8.98 -5.93 6.06
N LEU A 109 -7.94 -6.35 6.80
CA LEU A 109 -7.69 -5.87 8.15
C LEU A 109 -7.35 -4.37 8.17
N VAL A 110 -6.53 -3.90 7.24
CA VAL A 110 -6.23 -2.47 7.08
C VAL A 110 -7.50 -1.71 6.72
N PHE A 111 -8.31 -2.22 5.80
CA PHE A 111 -9.56 -1.58 5.39
C PHE A 111 -10.55 -1.46 6.56
N ILE A 112 -10.75 -2.55 7.33
CA ILE A 112 -11.60 -2.54 8.53
C ILE A 112 -11.06 -1.53 9.55
N SER A 113 -9.74 -1.49 9.76
CA SER A 113 -9.12 -0.56 10.71
C SER A 113 -9.36 0.89 10.31
N VAL A 114 -9.11 1.24 9.04
CA VAL A 114 -9.34 2.60 8.53
C VAL A 114 -10.82 2.96 8.64
N TYR A 115 -11.73 2.07 8.23
CA TYR A 115 -13.17 2.32 8.27
C TYR A 115 -13.69 2.49 9.71
N ALA A 116 -13.23 1.67 10.65
CA ALA A 116 -13.63 1.75 12.05
C ALA A 116 -13.15 3.02 12.76
N HIS A 117 -12.03 3.59 12.34
CA HIS A 117 -11.49 4.82 12.96
C HIS A 117 -11.96 6.11 12.25
N LEU A 118 -12.57 6.00 11.07
CA LEU A 118 -13.17 7.12 10.34
C LEU A 118 -14.66 7.34 10.66
N CYS A 119 -15.35 6.34 11.20
CA CYS A 119 -16.73 6.42 11.69
C CYS A 119 -16.78 6.85 13.16
#